data_AF-A0A6P1MGK1-F1
#
_entry.id   AF-A0A6P1MGK1-F1
#
_cell.length_a   1.000
_cell.length_b   1.000
_cell.length_c   1.000
_cell.angle_alpha   90.00
_cell.angle_beta   90.00
_cell.angle_gamma   90.00
#
_symmetry.space_group_name_H-M   'P 1'
#
loop_
_entity.id
_entity.type
_entity.pdbx_description
1 polymer ?
#
loop_
_entity_poly.entity_id
_entity_poly.type
_entity_poly.pdbx_seq_one_letter_code
_entity_poly.pdbx_strand_id
1 'polypeptide(L)'
;MEFVDKLIGNPVYIEYLKEIETAETQRVFCCHGMAHFLDVARMAYIYNLEEKLGLEKEMIYLTALLHDIGRAREYKTGIPHEQASSEIAVSLLCELDYPEEKAVMIVRAIADHRNRNLQNICSGETSEQLNIIINMADKQSRNCFFCKAYEMCNWSPDKKNKFIIQ
;
A
#
# COMPACT_ATOMS: atom_id res chain seq x y z
N MET A 1 -12.91 12.00 2.20
CA MET A 1 -11.54 12.19 1.66
C MET A 1 -10.79 13.30 2.40
N GLU A 2 -11.39 13.92 3.42
CA GLU A 2 -10.74 14.96 4.23
C GLU A 2 -9.49 14.45 4.95
N PHE A 3 -9.50 13.23 5.49
CA PHE A 3 -8.34 12.65 6.18
C PHE A 3 -7.22 12.28 5.20
N VAL A 4 -7.58 11.90 3.97
CA VAL A 4 -6.58 11.74 2.90
C VAL A 4 -5.92 13.08 2.58
N ASP A 5 -6.70 14.15 2.43
CA ASP A 5 -6.17 15.49 2.18
C ASP A 5 -5.29 15.99 3.34
N LYS A 6 -5.69 15.69 4.60
CA LYS A 6 -4.85 15.97 5.78
C LYS A 6 -3.57 15.14 5.78
N LEU A 7 -3.62 13.85 5.44
CA LEU A 7 -2.45 12.98 5.41
C LEU A 7 -1.42 13.46 4.38
N ILE A 8 -1.85 13.77 3.15
CA ILE A 8 -0.93 14.22 2.09
C ILE A 8 -0.34 15.61 2.39
N GLY A 9 -1.03 16.42 3.20
CA GLY A 9 -0.55 17.70 3.70
C GLY A 9 0.24 17.62 5.01
N ASN A 10 0.31 16.44 5.63
CA ASN A 10 0.96 16.26 6.92
C ASN A 10 2.50 16.31 6.73
N PRO A 11 3.23 17.19 7.45
CA PRO A 11 4.68 17.32 7.31
C PRO A 11 5.44 16.03 7.64
N VAL A 12 5.01 15.27 8.64
CA VAL A 12 5.64 14.00 9.03
C VAL A 12 5.48 12.96 7.92
N TYR A 13 4.29 12.85 7.32
CA TYR A 13 4.06 11.97 6.17
C TYR A 13 4.96 12.35 4.97
N ILE A 14 5.07 13.65 4.68
CA ILE A 14 5.93 14.16 3.61
C ILE A 14 7.40 13.81 3.85
N GLU A 15 7.89 13.91 5.09
CA GLU A 15 9.26 13.50 5.41
C GLU A 15 9.48 12.00 5.19
N TYR A 16 8.55 11.13 5.57
CA TYR A 16 8.66 9.71 5.27
C TYR A 16 8.72 9.43 3.76
N LEU A 17 7.91 10.12 2.94
CA LEU A 17 8.00 10.00 1.48
C LEU A 17 9.37 10.42 0.94
N LYS A 18 9.90 11.55 1.42
CA LYS A 18 11.25 12.03 1.02
C LYS A 18 12.34 11.03 1.42
N GLU A 19 12.22 10.38 2.57
CA GLU A 19 13.17 9.36 2.99
C GLU A 19 13.16 8.16 2.03
N ILE A 20 11.98 7.72 1.57
CA ILE A 20 11.88 6.63 0.60
C ILE A 20 12.49 7.06 -0.74
N GLU A 21 12.12 8.23 -1.27
CA GLU A 21 12.66 8.76 -2.52
C GLU A 21 14.19 8.89 -2.50
N THR A 22 14.74 9.35 -1.37
CA THR A 22 16.19 9.45 -1.16
C THR A 22 16.84 8.07 -1.16
N ALA A 23 16.25 7.11 -0.45
CA ALA A 23 16.78 5.75 -0.39
C ALA A 23 16.68 5.00 -1.73
N GLU A 24 15.74 5.39 -2.60
CA GLU A 24 15.50 4.77 -3.89
C GLU A 24 16.07 5.54 -5.09
N THR A 25 16.84 6.61 -4.87
CA THR A 25 17.36 7.46 -5.95
C THR A 25 18.20 6.69 -6.99
N GLN A 26 18.89 5.61 -6.57
CA GLN A 26 19.68 4.74 -7.46
C GLN A 26 19.02 3.38 -7.73
N ARG A 27 17.74 3.23 -7.35
CA ARG A 27 17.00 1.98 -7.49
C ARG A 27 16.56 1.80 -8.94
N VAL A 28 16.99 0.69 -9.55
CA VAL A 28 16.59 0.31 -10.92
C VAL A 28 15.28 -0.48 -10.98
N PHE A 29 14.81 -0.97 -9.83
CA PHE A 29 13.54 -1.70 -9.68
C PHE A 29 12.37 -0.75 -9.40
N CYS A 30 11.15 -1.29 -9.31
CA CYS A 30 9.98 -0.48 -8.96
C CYS A 30 10.20 0.25 -7.63
N CYS A 31 10.05 1.58 -7.66
CA CYS A 31 10.15 2.46 -6.49
C CYS A 31 8.80 2.56 -5.77
N HIS A 32 8.86 3.05 -4.54
CA HIS A 32 7.77 3.21 -3.59
C HIS A 32 7.57 4.69 -3.29
N GLY A 33 7.05 5.41 -4.29
CA GLY A 33 6.69 6.83 -4.15
C GLY A 33 5.20 7.06 -4.27
N MET A 34 4.81 8.32 -4.21
CA MET A 34 3.42 8.77 -4.29
C MET A 34 2.68 8.23 -5.54
N ALA A 35 3.37 8.14 -6.69
CA ALA A 35 2.78 7.58 -7.90
C ALA A 35 2.34 6.13 -7.71
N HIS A 36 3.21 5.29 -7.15
CA HIS A 36 2.88 3.89 -6.85
C HIS A 36 1.75 3.79 -5.84
N PHE A 37 1.79 4.56 -4.75
CA PHE A 37 0.74 4.51 -3.74
C PHE A 37 -0.64 4.91 -4.29
N LEU A 38 -0.69 5.91 -5.18
CA LEU A 38 -1.93 6.31 -5.84
C LEU A 38 -2.42 5.28 -6.85
N ASP A 39 -1.52 4.60 -7.58
CA ASP A 39 -1.90 3.50 -8.47
C ASP A 39 -2.54 2.35 -7.67
N VAL A 40 -1.95 2.00 -6.52
CA VAL A 40 -2.52 1.03 -5.59
C VAL A 40 -3.89 1.48 -5.07
N ALA A 41 -4.01 2.73 -4.62
CA ALA A 41 -5.28 3.27 -4.10
C ALA A 41 -6.41 3.22 -5.14
N ARG A 42 -6.09 3.60 -6.38
CA ARG A 42 -7.06 3.66 -7.48
C ARG A 42 -7.49 2.27 -7.92
N MET A 43 -6.54 1.33 -8.07
CA MET A 43 -6.85 -0.05 -8.41
C MET A 43 -7.64 -0.75 -7.30
N ALA A 44 -7.24 -0.58 -6.04
CA ALA A 44 -8.00 -1.11 -4.91
C ALA A 44 -9.43 -0.56 -4.84
N TYR A 45 -9.61 0.73 -5.19
CA TYR A 45 -10.94 1.32 -5.29
C TYR A 45 -11.77 0.74 -6.44
N ILE A 46 -11.15 0.40 -7.58
CA ILE A 46 -11.82 -0.29 -8.68
C ILE A 46 -12.29 -1.69 -8.22
N TYR A 47 -11.42 -2.49 -7.59
CA TYR A 47 -11.82 -3.80 -7.04
C TYR A 47 -12.98 -3.69 -6.04
N ASN A 48 -12.95 -2.68 -5.17
CA ASN A 48 -14.04 -2.43 -4.24
C ASN A 48 -15.39 -2.20 -4.95
N LEU A 49 -15.38 -1.53 -6.11
CA LEU A 49 -16.57 -1.29 -6.91
C LEU A 49 -17.03 -2.53 -7.68
N GLU A 50 -16.10 -3.24 -8.32
CA GLU A 50 -16.39 -4.42 -9.14
C GLU A 50 -16.91 -5.59 -8.31
N GLU A 51 -16.27 -5.84 -7.16
CA GLU A 51 -16.65 -6.90 -6.22
C GLU A 51 -17.76 -6.46 -5.26
N LYS A 52 -18.24 -5.21 -5.36
CA LYS A 52 -19.30 -4.63 -4.52
C LYS A 52 -19.06 -4.79 -3.02
N LEU A 53 -17.81 -4.61 -2.58
CA LEU A 53 -17.41 -4.85 -1.18
C LEU A 53 -17.97 -3.79 -0.23
N GLY A 54 -18.33 -2.61 -0.74
CA GLY A 54 -18.93 -1.53 0.06
C GLY A 54 -17.95 -0.87 1.04
N LEU A 55 -16.64 -1.04 0.85
CA LEU A 55 -15.62 -0.41 1.68
C LEU A 55 -15.59 1.09 1.46
N GLU A 56 -15.33 1.83 2.53
CA GLU A 56 -15.20 3.29 2.46
C GLU A 56 -13.98 3.68 1.60
N LYS A 57 -14.23 4.54 0.60
CA LYS A 57 -13.18 5.03 -0.31
C LYS A 57 -11.99 5.64 0.44
N GLU A 58 -12.27 6.38 1.50
CA GLU A 58 -11.25 7.02 2.33
C GLU A 58 -10.36 6.01 3.07
N MET A 59 -10.94 4.92 3.58
CA MET A 59 -10.15 3.83 4.19
C MET A 59 -9.25 3.13 3.19
N ILE A 60 -9.72 2.91 1.95
CA ILE A 60 -8.91 2.31 0.88
C ILE A 60 -7.70 3.20 0.58
N TYR A 61 -7.94 4.50 0.40
CA TYR A 61 -6.87 5.44 0.07
C TYR A 61 -5.88 5.60 1.22
N LEU A 62 -6.34 5.73 2.47
CA LEU A 62 -5.45 5.80 3.63
C LEU A 62 -4.60 4.52 3.76
N THR A 63 -5.21 3.34 3.60
CA THR A 63 -4.47 2.06 3.62
C THR A 63 -3.41 2.03 2.52
N ALA A 64 -3.76 2.39 1.29
CA ALA A 64 -2.82 2.39 0.16
C ALA A 64 -1.69 3.43 0.31
N LEU A 65 -1.98 4.61 0.85
CA LEU A 65 -0.97 5.66 1.07
C LEU A 65 0.00 5.34 2.20
N LEU A 66 -0.38 4.40 3.09
CA LEU A 66 0.40 4.01 4.26
C LEU A 66 1.04 2.61 4.13
N HIS A 67 0.60 1.74 3.22
CA HIS A 67 1.03 0.33 3.22
C HIS A 67 2.56 0.12 3.13
N ASP A 68 3.24 0.93 2.34
CA ASP A 68 4.68 0.85 2.09
C ASP A 68 5.46 2.07 2.64
N ILE A 69 4.84 2.87 3.52
CA ILE A 69 5.49 4.08 4.09
C ILE A 69 6.73 3.75 4.95
N GLY A 70 6.83 2.51 5.44
CA GLY A 70 7.96 1.99 6.20
C GLY A 70 9.17 1.54 5.37
N ARG A 71 9.14 1.62 4.03
CA ARG A 71 10.22 1.11 3.15
C ARG A 71 11.59 1.70 3.45
N ALA A 72 11.68 3.00 3.74
CA ALA A 72 12.94 3.63 4.10
C ALA A 72 13.56 3.01 5.37
N ARG A 73 12.73 2.62 6.34
CA ARG A 73 13.19 1.94 7.56
C ARG A 73 13.68 0.52 7.26
N GLU A 74 13.00 -0.23 6.42
CA GLU A 74 13.44 -1.55 5.95
C GLU A 74 14.85 -1.48 5.32
N TYR A 75 15.10 -0.49 4.47
CA TYR A 75 16.41 -0.31 3.84
C TYR A 75 17.53 0.04 4.84
N LYS A 76 17.21 0.84 5.87
CA LYS A 76 18.19 1.34 6.85
C LYS A 76 18.49 0.34 7.96
N THR A 77 17.48 -0.40 8.44
CA THR A 77 17.59 -1.20 9.67
C THR A 77 17.27 -2.68 9.48
N GLY A 78 16.73 -3.08 8.32
CA GLY A 78 16.29 -4.45 8.07
C GLY A 78 14.97 -4.85 8.74
N ILE A 79 14.31 -3.93 9.45
CA ILE A 79 12.96 -4.17 10.00
C ILE A 79 11.99 -4.37 8.82
N PRO A 80 11.18 -5.44 8.81
CA PRO A 80 10.21 -5.64 7.73
C PRO A 80 9.31 -4.43 7.55
N HIS A 81 9.22 -3.91 6.33
CA HIS A 81 8.47 -2.68 6.06
C HIS A 81 7.00 -2.75 6.49
N GLU A 82 6.35 -3.92 6.49
CA GLU A 82 4.98 -4.11 6.96
C GLU A 82 4.83 -3.74 8.45
N GLN A 83 5.82 -4.12 9.26
CA GLN A 83 5.90 -3.76 10.66
C GLN A 83 6.17 -2.26 10.81
N ALA A 84 7.16 -1.74 10.08
CA ALA A 84 7.48 -0.31 10.13
C ALA A 84 6.30 0.57 9.67
N SER A 85 5.61 0.19 8.60
CA SER A 85 4.46 0.88 8.04
C SER A 85 3.29 0.88 9.02
N SER A 86 3.01 -0.24 9.69
CA SER A 86 1.92 -0.31 10.68
C SER A 86 2.19 0.57 11.90
N GLU A 87 3.43 0.59 12.42
CA GLU A 87 3.85 1.50 13.50
C GLU A 87 3.71 2.99 13.10
N ILE A 88 4.13 3.33 11.88
CA ILE A 88 4.00 4.69 11.33
C ILE A 88 2.52 5.05 11.13
N ALA A 89 1.72 4.13 10.61
CA ALA A 89 0.29 4.32 10.38
C ALA A 89 -0.47 4.60 11.67
N VAL A 90 -0.18 3.89 12.76
CA VAL A 90 -0.75 4.19 14.10
C VAL A 90 -0.47 5.63 14.49
N SER A 91 0.79 6.06 14.37
CA SER A 91 1.23 7.40 14.77
C SER A 91 0.54 8.49 13.95
N LEU A 92 0.54 8.36 12.62
CA LEU A 92 -0.08 9.34 11.72
C LEU A 92 -1.60 9.39 11.87
N LEU A 93 -2.29 8.25 11.95
CA LEU A 93 -3.75 8.22 12.10
C LEU A 93 -4.20 8.81 13.44
N CYS A 94 -3.41 8.61 14.50
CA CYS A 94 -3.63 9.25 15.79
C CYS A 94 -3.45 10.77 15.71
N GLU A 95 -2.38 11.24 15.08
CA GLU A 95 -2.12 12.68 14.87
C GLU A 95 -3.21 13.37 14.05
N LEU A 96 -3.84 12.64 13.13
CA LEU A 96 -4.93 13.15 12.30
C LEU A 96 -6.30 13.13 12.98
N ASP A 97 -6.40 12.65 14.23
CA ASP A 97 -7.66 12.38 14.95
C ASP A 97 -8.61 11.48 14.14
N TYR A 98 -8.06 10.48 13.44
CA TYR A 98 -8.86 9.52 12.67
C TYR A 98 -9.64 8.58 13.61
N PRO A 99 -10.91 8.23 13.32
CA PRO A 99 -11.70 7.38 14.20
C PRO A 99 -11.00 6.05 14.53
N GLU A 100 -10.81 5.79 15.83
CA GLU A 100 -10.00 4.67 16.34
C GLU A 100 -10.43 3.31 15.77
N GLU A 101 -11.73 3.03 15.74
CA GLU A 101 -12.28 1.78 15.20
C GLU A 101 -11.87 1.54 13.74
N LYS A 102 -11.85 2.60 12.92
CA LYS A 102 -11.42 2.54 11.52
C LYS A 102 -9.90 2.49 11.40
N ALA A 103 -9.18 3.20 12.27
CA ALA A 103 -7.72 3.18 12.30
C ALA A 103 -7.19 1.77 12.55
N VAL A 104 -7.79 1.03 13.49
CA VAL A 104 -7.44 -0.36 13.78
C VAL A 104 -7.59 -1.25 12.54
N MET A 105 -8.65 -1.07 11.75
CA MET A 105 -8.85 -1.85 10.53
C MET A 105 -7.77 -1.58 9.48
N ILE A 106 -7.38 -0.31 9.29
CA ILE A 106 -6.30 0.10 8.38
C ILE A 106 -4.97 -0.49 8.84
N VAL A 107 -4.62 -0.33 10.12
CA VAL A 107 -3.34 -0.79 10.69
C VAL A 107 -3.21 -2.31 10.58
N ARG A 108 -4.28 -3.06 10.89
CA ARG A 108 -4.32 -4.53 10.70
C ARG A 108 -4.12 -4.92 9.24
N ALA A 109 -4.83 -4.25 8.33
CA ALA A 109 -4.68 -4.51 6.89
C ALA A 109 -3.23 -4.32 6.42
N ILE A 110 -2.54 -3.28 6.91
CA ILE A 110 -1.13 -2.99 6.59
C ILE A 110 -0.20 -4.04 7.20
N ALA A 111 -0.38 -4.40 8.47
CA ALA A 111 0.49 -5.37 9.15
C ALA A 111 0.48 -6.74 8.45
N ASP A 112 -0.70 -7.16 7.97
CA ASP A 112 -0.88 -8.46 7.32
C ASP A 112 -0.73 -8.44 5.80
N HIS A 113 -0.37 -7.32 5.15
CA HIS A 113 -0.54 -7.18 3.68
C HIS A 113 0.30 -8.16 2.83
N ARG A 114 1.27 -8.87 3.45
CA ARG A 114 2.01 -9.96 2.81
C ARG A 114 1.40 -11.36 3.02
N ASN A 115 0.41 -11.51 3.89
CA ASN A 115 -0.19 -12.79 4.25
C ASN A 115 -1.02 -13.35 3.09
N ARG A 116 -0.63 -14.52 2.59
CA ARG A 116 -1.22 -15.16 1.39
C ARG A 116 -2.34 -16.14 1.71
N ASN A 117 -2.72 -16.28 2.98
CA ASN A 117 -3.71 -17.27 3.42
C ASN A 117 -5.16 -16.77 3.33
N LEU A 118 -5.39 -15.54 2.87
CA LEU A 118 -6.71 -14.97 2.69
C LEU A 118 -7.26 -15.39 1.31
N GLN A 119 -8.25 -16.29 1.30
CA GLN A 119 -8.77 -16.89 0.06
C GLN A 119 -10.19 -16.45 -0.30
N ASN A 120 -10.87 -15.65 0.55
CA ASN A 120 -12.24 -15.20 0.27
C ASN A 120 -12.46 -13.72 0.68
N ILE A 121 -12.60 -12.85 -0.33
CA ILE A 121 -12.80 -11.40 -0.15
C ILE A 121 -14.23 -11.09 0.32
N CYS A 122 -15.22 -11.90 -0.06
CA CYS A 122 -16.64 -11.58 0.15
C CYS A 122 -17.17 -11.98 1.53
N SER A 123 -16.36 -12.61 2.38
CA SER A 123 -16.76 -13.11 3.71
C SER A 123 -15.85 -12.69 4.85
N GLY A 124 -14.88 -11.81 4.60
CA GLY A 124 -13.88 -11.38 5.59
C GLY A 124 -14.28 -10.12 6.36
N GLU A 125 -13.61 -9.88 7.48
CA GLU A 125 -13.68 -8.60 8.20
C GLU A 125 -13.14 -7.45 7.32
N THR A 126 -13.56 -6.20 7.57
CA THR A 126 -13.11 -5.01 6.81
C THR A 126 -11.58 -4.95 6.62
N SER A 127 -10.80 -5.29 7.65
CA SER A 127 -9.33 -5.32 7.56
C SER A 127 -8.82 -6.41 6.61
N GLU A 128 -9.47 -7.57 6.55
CA GLU A 128 -9.12 -8.65 5.61
C GLU A 128 -9.47 -8.26 4.18
N GLN A 129 -10.64 -7.63 3.97
CA GLN A 129 -11.03 -7.16 2.65
C GLN A 129 -10.08 -6.07 2.13
N LEU A 130 -9.74 -5.09 2.98
CA LEU A 130 -8.72 -4.07 2.68
C LEU A 130 -7.37 -4.71 2.37
N ASN A 131 -6.93 -5.66 3.19
CA ASN A 131 -5.69 -6.39 2.98
C ASN A 131 -5.63 -7.03 1.60
N ILE A 132 -6.67 -7.77 1.21
CA ILE A 132 -6.68 -8.51 -0.04
C ILE A 132 -6.65 -7.55 -1.23
N ILE A 133 -7.52 -6.54 -1.27
CA ILE A 133 -7.56 -5.62 -2.42
C ILE A 133 -6.28 -4.77 -2.53
N ILE A 134 -5.66 -4.39 -1.40
CA ILE A 134 -4.39 -3.66 -1.39
C ILE A 134 -3.26 -4.55 -1.83
N ASN A 135 -3.20 -5.81 -1.36
CA ASN A 135 -2.20 -6.76 -1.81
C ASN A 135 -2.31 -7.08 -3.30
N MET A 136 -3.53 -7.22 -3.81
CA MET A 136 -3.79 -7.38 -5.24
C MET A 136 -3.34 -6.14 -6.00
N ALA A 137 -3.77 -4.94 -5.59
CA ALA A 137 -3.44 -3.68 -6.25
C ALA A 137 -1.93 -3.35 -6.23
N ASP A 138 -1.21 -3.60 -5.14
CA ASP A 138 0.26 -3.43 -5.07
C ASP A 138 0.96 -4.27 -6.14
N LYS A 139 0.55 -5.53 -6.29
CA LYS A 139 1.15 -6.41 -7.30
C LYS A 139 0.74 -6.01 -8.71
N GLN A 140 -0.54 -5.73 -8.91
CA GLN A 140 -1.16 -5.53 -10.21
C GLN A 140 -0.84 -4.13 -10.80
N SER A 141 -0.54 -3.15 -9.96
CA SER A 141 -0.08 -1.82 -10.40
C SER A 141 1.29 -1.81 -11.08
N ARG A 142 2.08 -2.89 -11.01
CA ARG A 142 3.43 -2.93 -11.58
C ARG A 142 3.40 -3.17 -13.09
N ASN A 143 3.96 -2.26 -13.87
CA ASN A 143 4.02 -2.35 -15.33
C ASN A 143 5.15 -3.28 -15.83
N CYS A 144 5.19 -4.54 -15.39
CA CYS A 144 6.30 -5.46 -15.69
C CYS A 144 6.51 -5.65 -17.21
N PHE A 145 5.45 -5.67 -18.00
CA PHE A 145 5.48 -5.77 -19.47
C PHE A 145 6.22 -4.62 -20.18
N PHE A 146 6.53 -3.53 -19.46
CA PHE A 146 7.30 -2.38 -19.97
C PHE A 146 8.51 -2.05 -19.08
N CYS A 147 8.93 -2.97 -18.20
CA CYS A 147 9.99 -2.72 -17.23
C CYS A 147 11.39 -2.90 -17.84
N LYS A 148 12.22 -1.86 -17.77
CA LYS A 148 13.62 -1.91 -18.25
C LYS A 148 14.50 -2.86 -17.43
N ALA A 149 14.18 -3.07 -16.16
CA ALA A 149 14.90 -3.97 -15.26
C ALA A 149 14.28 -5.37 -15.20
N TYR A 150 13.48 -5.76 -16.20
CA TYR A 150 12.72 -7.02 -16.20
C TYR A 150 13.60 -8.24 -15.93
N GLU A 151 14.74 -8.36 -16.63
CA GLU A 151 15.65 -9.52 -16.51
C GLU A 151 16.36 -9.58 -15.15
N MET A 152 16.59 -8.43 -14.50
CA MET A 152 17.26 -8.36 -13.19
C MET A 152 16.29 -8.53 -12.01
N CYS A 153 14.99 -8.49 -12.27
CA CYS A 153 13.96 -8.49 -11.23
C CYS A 153 13.89 -9.86 -10.53
N ASN A 154 13.84 -9.83 -9.19
CA ASN A 154 13.75 -11.01 -8.34
C ASN A 154 12.37 -11.71 -8.36
N TRP A 155 11.35 -11.12 -8.97
CA TRP A 155 10.08 -11.79 -9.18
C TRP A 155 10.24 -12.91 -10.20
N SER A 156 9.66 -14.08 -9.93
CA SER A 156 9.57 -15.14 -10.92
C SER A 156 8.71 -14.70 -12.11
N PRO A 157 8.90 -15.26 -13.31
CA PRO A 157 8.10 -14.91 -14.49
C PRO A 157 6.58 -14.98 -14.28
N ASP A 158 6.10 -15.88 -13.41
CA ASP A 158 4.67 -16.02 -13.10
C ASP A 158 4.12 -14.94 -12.18
N LYS A 159 4.99 -14.23 -11.44
CA LYS A 159 4.59 -13.08 -10.61
C LYS A 159 4.57 -11.77 -11.39
N LYS A 160 5.21 -11.71 -12.55
CA LYS A 160 5.34 -10.48 -13.35
C LYS A 160 4.08 -10.27 -14.18
N ASN A 161 3.56 -9.04 -14.20
CA ASN A 161 2.40 -8.68 -15.01
C ASN A 161 2.76 -8.68 -16.50
N LYS A 162 2.18 -9.60 -17.28
CA LYS A 162 2.49 -9.79 -18.71
C LYS A 162 1.64 -8.93 -19.63
N PHE A 163 0.49 -8.46 -19.15
CA PHE A 163 -0.49 -7.69 -19.90
C PHE A 163 -1.06 -6.57 -19.02
N ILE A 164 -1.73 -5.62 -19.66
CA ILE A 164 -2.58 -4.66 -18.93
C ILE A 164 -3.69 -5.45 -18.26
N ILE A 165 -3.89 -5.19 -16.98
CA ILE A 165 -4.91 -5.84 -16.17
C ILE A 165 -6.24 -5.17 -16.50
N GLN A 166 -7.22 -6.00 -16.85
CA GLN A 166 -8.56 -5.59 -17.27
C GLN A 166 -9.51 -5.66 -16.09
#